data_AF-J3NSL9-F1
#
_entry.id   AF-J3NSL9-F1
#
_cell.length_a   1.000
_cell.length_b   1.000
_cell.length_c   1.000
_cell.angle_alpha   90.00
_cell.angle_beta   90.00
_cell.angle_gamma   90.00
#
_symmetry.space_group_name_H-M   'P 1'
#
loop_
_entity.id
_entity.type
_entity.pdbx_description
1 polymer ?
#
loop_
_entity_poly.entity_id
_entity_poly.type
_entity_poly.pdbx_seq_one_letter_code
_entity_poly.pdbx_strand_id
1 'polypeptide(L)'
;MSHGTVGYFHCAYTYEAPYTDQSGKRVLLPSPTYRSAFYSPAKKDHQGQNEWFKDKFLPAAEAHIKKNYYGDVDRNNKGRTYERYNQKYMVHELKFCEKLPVHHEGRFKGQPYGTQI
;
A
#
# COMPACT_ATOMS: atom_id res chain seq x y z
N MET A 1 -10.43 34.15 -8.00
CA MET A 1 -9.91 32.86 -8.53
C MET A 1 -9.21 32.14 -7.40
N SER A 2 -9.75 31.02 -6.93
CA SER A 2 -9.15 30.25 -5.83
C SER A 2 -7.94 29.51 -6.38
N HIS A 3 -6.73 29.94 -6.01
CA HIS A 3 -5.50 29.19 -6.30
C HIS A 3 -5.54 27.93 -5.44
N GLY A 4 -6.09 26.84 -5.96
CA GLY A 4 -6.13 25.56 -5.24
C GLY A 4 -4.72 25.15 -4.82
N THR A 5 -4.55 24.82 -3.53
CA THR A 5 -3.27 24.39 -2.97
C THR A 5 -2.72 23.21 -3.76
N VAL A 6 -1.53 23.39 -4.32
CA VAL A 6 -0.78 22.33 -5.01
C VAL A 6 -0.07 21.49 -3.96
N GLY A 7 -0.18 20.17 -4.08
CA GLY A 7 0.44 19.21 -3.17
C GLY A 7 0.42 17.84 -3.80
N TYR A 8 0.14 16.82 -2.98
CA TYR A 8 0.20 15.43 -3.36
C TYR A 8 -1.00 14.67 -2.83
N PHE A 9 -1.57 13.79 -3.65
CA PHE A 9 -2.33 12.68 -3.10
C PHE A 9 -1.33 11.63 -2.64
N HIS A 10 -1.47 11.18 -1.39
CA HIS A 10 -0.62 10.19 -0.76
C HIS A 10 -1.50 9.13 -0.14
N CYS A 11 -1.15 7.86 -0.35
CA CYS A 11 -1.82 6.78 0.33
C CYS A 11 -0.82 5.73 0.80
N ALA A 12 -0.78 5.52 2.11
CA ALA A 12 -0.04 4.44 2.73
C ALA A 12 -0.96 3.24 2.92
N TYR A 13 -0.43 2.03 2.82
CA TYR A 13 -1.18 0.82 3.10
C TYR A 13 -0.34 -0.26 3.77
N THR A 14 -1.04 -1.13 4.47
CA THR A 14 -0.58 -2.43 4.91
C THR A 14 -1.43 -3.51 4.24
N TYR A 15 -0.81 -4.62 3.87
CA TYR A 15 -1.48 -5.77 3.28
C TYR A 15 -1.12 -7.04 4.05
N GLU A 16 -2.13 -7.81 4.39
CA GLU A 16 -1.97 -9.05 5.13
C GLU A 16 -3.04 -10.08 4.76
N ALA A 17 -2.65 -11.09 3.97
CA ALA A 17 -3.55 -12.17 3.62
C ALA A 17 -3.52 -13.29 4.67
N PRO A 18 -4.68 -13.87 5.01
CA PRO A 18 -4.74 -15.08 5.81
C PRO A 18 -4.11 -16.25 5.06
N TYR A 19 -3.72 -17.28 5.82
CA TYR A 19 -3.15 -18.50 5.27
C TYR A 19 -3.78 -19.75 5.89
N THR A 20 -3.73 -20.85 5.14
CA THR A 20 -4.01 -22.19 5.65
C THR A 20 -2.70 -22.83 6.08
N ASP A 21 -2.65 -23.36 7.30
CA ASP A 21 -1.50 -24.10 7.81
C ASP A 21 -1.48 -25.56 7.33
N GLN A 22 -0.44 -26.31 7.71
CA GLN A 22 -0.28 -27.72 7.36
C GLN A 22 -1.39 -28.63 7.92
N SER A 23 -2.08 -28.19 8.98
CA SER A 23 -3.21 -28.90 9.58
C SER A 23 -4.54 -28.55 8.93
N GLY A 24 -4.55 -27.73 7.88
CA GLY A 24 -5.76 -27.28 7.19
C GLY A 24 -6.51 -26.17 7.92
N LYS A 25 -5.95 -25.62 9.01
CA LYS A 25 -6.59 -24.54 9.77
C LYS A 25 -6.30 -23.20 9.11
N ARG A 26 -7.35 -22.41 8.93
CA ARG A 26 -7.25 -21.03 8.46
C ARG A 26 -6.80 -20.12 9.61
N VAL A 27 -5.72 -19.39 9.40
CA VAL A 27 -5.13 -18.45 10.35
C VAL A 27 -5.29 -17.02 9.83
N LEU A 28 -5.78 -16.13 10.70
CA LEU A 28 -6.13 -14.75 10.41
C LEU A 28 -5.09 -13.71 10.88
N LEU A 29 -4.03 -14.13 11.59
CA LEU A 29 -3.11 -13.25 12.35
C LEU A 29 -1.62 -13.42 11.92
N PRO A 30 -0.74 -12.41 12.13
CA PRO A 30 0.18 -11.93 11.08
C PRO A 30 1.51 -12.64 10.96
N SER A 31 1.85 -13.06 9.75
CA SER A 31 3.14 -12.79 9.12
C SER A 31 3.17 -13.38 7.69
N PRO A 32 3.68 -12.67 6.66
CA PRO A 32 4.26 -11.32 6.71
C PRO A 32 3.22 -10.21 6.51
N THR A 33 3.39 -9.09 7.22
CA THR A 33 2.65 -7.85 6.96
C THR A 33 3.47 -7.00 5.97
N TYR A 34 2.89 -6.72 4.82
CA TYR A 34 3.56 -5.92 3.79
C TYR A 34 3.12 -4.46 3.90
N ARG A 35 4.07 -3.52 3.97
CA ARG A 35 3.78 -2.08 4.12
C ARG A 35 4.40 -1.28 3.00
N SER A 36 3.63 -0.38 2.41
CA SER A 36 4.13 0.54 1.39
C SER A 36 3.27 1.81 1.31
N ALA A 37 3.65 2.72 0.42
CA ALA A 37 2.87 3.91 0.13
C ALA A 37 3.09 4.34 -1.32
N PHE A 38 2.11 5.04 -1.88
CA PHE A 38 2.19 5.68 -3.19
C PHE A 38 1.76 7.14 -3.12
N TYR A 39 2.27 7.95 -4.05
CA TYR A 39 1.87 9.33 -4.18
C TYR A 39 1.93 9.85 -5.61
N SER A 40 1.19 10.94 -5.89
CA SER A 40 1.36 11.72 -7.11
C SER A 40 1.09 13.20 -6.85
N PRO A 41 1.71 14.13 -7.61
CA PRO A 41 1.34 15.53 -7.57
C PRO A 41 -0.13 15.74 -7.92
N ALA A 42 -0.82 16.61 -7.18
CA ALA A 42 -2.23 16.92 -7.39
C ALA A 42 -2.61 18.29 -6.79
N LYS A 43 -3.75 18.82 -7.21
CA LYS A 43 -4.42 19.92 -6.50
C LYS A 43 -5.35 19.34 -5.45
N LYS A 44 -5.56 20.06 -4.35
CA LYS A 44 -6.52 19.63 -3.32
C LYS A 44 -7.93 19.61 -3.89
N ASP A 45 -8.44 18.41 -4.15
CA ASP A 45 -9.78 18.15 -4.65
C ASP A 45 -10.27 16.79 -4.13
N HIS A 46 -11.41 16.77 -3.45
CA HIS A 46 -11.97 15.53 -2.89
C HIS A 46 -12.43 14.56 -3.97
N GLN A 47 -12.97 15.06 -5.09
CA GLN A 47 -13.39 14.20 -6.18
C GLN A 47 -12.17 13.59 -6.87
N GLY A 48 -11.20 14.42 -7.26
CA GLY A 48 -9.94 13.96 -7.82
C GLY A 48 -9.15 13.03 -6.90
N GLN A 49 -9.26 13.17 -5.58
CA GLN A 49 -8.63 12.25 -4.62
C GLN A 49 -9.28 10.86 -4.64
N ASN A 50 -10.61 10.79 -4.74
CA ASN A 50 -11.34 9.53 -4.85
C ASN A 50 -11.09 8.84 -6.21
N GLU A 51 -11.07 9.62 -7.30
CA GLU A 51 -10.74 9.12 -8.64
C GLU A 51 -9.31 8.60 -8.68
N TRP A 52 -8.34 9.38 -8.17
CA TRP A 52 -6.96 8.95 -8.05
C TRP A 52 -6.81 7.65 -7.25
N PHE A 53 -7.55 7.53 -6.15
CA PHE A 53 -7.52 6.32 -5.33
C PHE A 53 -7.96 5.09 -6.13
N LYS A 54 -9.07 5.19 -6.86
CA LYS A 54 -9.63 4.07 -7.63
C LYS A 54 -8.81 3.75 -8.87
N ASP A 55 -8.39 4.77 -9.61
CA ASP A 55 -7.85 4.60 -10.96
C ASP A 55 -6.33 4.49 -11.00
N LYS A 56 -5.64 5.00 -9.97
CA LYS A 56 -4.18 4.94 -9.89
C LYS A 56 -3.70 4.11 -8.71
N PHE A 57 -4.13 4.44 -7.50
CA PHE A 57 -3.62 3.80 -6.30
C PHE A 57 -3.97 2.31 -6.22
N LEU A 58 -5.24 1.93 -6.39
CA LEU A 58 -5.66 0.52 -6.28
C LEU A 58 -4.91 -0.39 -7.28
N PRO A 59 -4.83 -0.07 -8.59
CA PRO A 59 -4.05 -0.87 -9.54
C PRO A 59 -2.56 -0.95 -9.19
N ALA A 60 -1.95 0.17 -8.77
CA ALA A 60 -0.54 0.20 -8.38
C ALA A 60 -0.28 -0.65 -7.13
N ALA A 61 -1.16 -0.57 -6.12
CA ALA A 61 -1.07 -1.38 -4.91
C ALA A 61 -1.22 -2.88 -5.22
N GLU A 62 -2.21 -3.26 -6.03
CA GLU A 62 -2.40 -4.64 -6.45
C GLU A 62 -1.16 -5.19 -7.17
N ALA A 63 -0.63 -4.47 -8.17
CA ALA A 63 0.57 -4.88 -8.89
C ALA A 63 1.78 -5.02 -7.97
N HIS A 64 1.94 -4.09 -7.04
CA HIS A 64 3.04 -4.08 -6.08
C HIS A 64 2.94 -5.24 -5.07
N ILE A 65 1.74 -5.54 -4.57
CA ILE A 65 1.50 -6.71 -3.71
C ILE A 65 1.77 -7.99 -4.50
N LYS A 66 1.18 -8.16 -5.70
CA LYS A 66 1.38 -9.37 -6.51
C LYS A 66 2.86 -9.62 -6.82
N LYS A 67 3.64 -8.57 -7.05
CA LYS A 67 5.08 -8.68 -7.34
C LYS A 67 5.90 -9.04 -6.11
N ASN A 68 5.68 -8.34 -4.99
CA ASN A 68 6.58 -8.39 -3.84
C ASN A 68 6.09 -9.31 -2.73
N TYR A 69 4.77 -9.36 -2.47
CA TYR A 69 4.19 -10.22 -1.45
C TYR A 69 4.26 -11.68 -1.87
N TYR A 70 3.84 -12.02 -3.09
CA TYR A 70 3.81 -13.41 -3.55
C TYR A 70 5.17 -14.08 -3.56
N GLY A 71 6.24 -13.36 -3.91
CA GLY A 71 7.60 -13.89 -3.85
C GLY A 71 7.99 -14.38 -2.46
N ASP A 72 7.60 -13.66 -1.41
CA ASP A 72 7.90 -14.02 -0.03
C ASP A 72 6.98 -15.12 0.50
N VAL A 73 5.68 -15.07 0.20
CA VAL A 73 4.74 -16.10 0.67
C VAL A 73 4.85 -17.42 -0.09
N ASP A 74 5.13 -17.42 -1.39
CA ASP A 74 5.26 -18.68 -2.15
C ASP A 74 6.58 -19.42 -1.82
N ARG A 75 7.61 -18.72 -1.31
CA ARG A 75 8.89 -19.32 -0.88
C ARG A 75 8.90 -19.79 0.57
N ASN A 76 7.75 -19.89 1.21
CA ASN A 76 7.70 -20.24 2.64
C ASN A 76 8.04 -21.73 2.86
N ASN A 77 9.01 -22.00 3.75
CA ASN A 77 9.38 -23.37 4.14
C ASN A 77 8.47 -23.95 5.25
N LYS A 78 7.32 -23.32 5.52
CA LYS A 78 6.41 -23.68 6.62
C LYS A 78 5.15 -24.41 6.13
N GLY A 79 5.08 -24.77 4.84
CA GLY A 79 3.92 -25.42 4.22
C GLY A 79 2.63 -24.60 4.31
N ARG A 80 2.75 -23.27 4.41
CA ARG A 80 1.59 -22.36 4.49
C ARG A 80 1.09 -22.07 3.08
N THR A 81 -0.22 -22.04 2.92
CA THR A 81 -0.85 -21.59 1.67
C THR A 81 -1.59 -20.29 1.92
N TYR A 82 -1.07 -19.19 1.40
CA TYR A 82 -1.67 -17.86 1.59
C TYR A 82 -2.81 -17.64 0.59
N GLU A 83 -3.87 -16.98 1.03
CA GLU A 83 -4.91 -16.50 0.11
C GLU A 83 -4.30 -15.50 -0.89
N ARG A 84 -4.73 -15.59 -2.15
CA ARG A 84 -4.31 -14.64 -3.19
C ARG A 84 -4.92 -13.26 -2.93
N TYR A 85 -4.40 -12.27 -3.66
CA TYR A 85 -4.75 -10.86 -3.53
C TYR A 85 -6.26 -10.66 -3.40
N ASN A 86 -6.64 -9.99 -2.30
CA ASN A 86 -7.98 -9.50 -2.11
C ASN A 86 -7.90 -8.14 -1.40
N GLN A 87 -8.47 -7.11 -2.02
CA GLN A 87 -8.44 -5.74 -1.50
C GLN A 87 -8.94 -5.64 -0.05
N LYS A 88 -9.84 -6.52 0.41
CA LYS A 88 -10.36 -6.50 1.79
C LYS A 88 -9.29 -6.73 2.86
N TYR A 89 -8.15 -7.29 2.47
CA TYR A 89 -6.98 -7.54 3.33
C TYR A 89 -6.00 -6.35 3.34
N MET A 90 -6.33 -5.28 2.63
CA MET A 90 -5.56 -4.05 2.62
C MET A 90 -6.19 -3.04 3.58
N VAL A 91 -5.39 -2.55 4.53
CA VAL A 91 -5.73 -1.38 5.33
C VAL A 91 -4.95 -0.20 4.75
N HIS A 92 -5.62 0.92 4.51
CA HIS A 92 -5.00 2.07 3.85
C HIS A 92 -5.40 3.40 4.50
N GLU A 93 -4.53 4.39 4.38
CA GLU A 93 -4.73 5.76 4.84
C GLU A 93 -4.52 6.68 3.64
N LEU A 94 -5.60 7.24 3.12
CA LEU A 94 -5.60 8.17 1.99
C LEU A 94 -5.64 9.61 2.49
N LYS A 95 -4.73 10.46 2.03
CA LYS A 95 -4.69 11.87 2.41
C LYS A 95 -4.11 12.77 1.32
N PHE A 96 -4.47 14.04 1.38
CA PHE A 96 -3.77 15.10 0.65
C PHE A 96 -2.65 15.65 1.54
N CYS A 97 -1.48 15.88 0.98
CA CYS A 97 -0.34 16.45 1.68
C CYS A 97 0.24 17.61 0.87
N GLU A 98 0.42 18.78 1.50
CA GLU A 98 1.15 19.89 0.87
C GLU A 98 2.64 19.56 0.69
N LYS A 99 3.18 18.76 1.61
CA LYS A 99 4.54 18.20 1.56
C LYS A 99 4.47 16.71 1.83
N LEU A 100 5.21 15.92 1.06
CA LEU A 100 5.24 14.47 1.24
C LEU A 100 5.79 14.10 2.62
N PRO A 101 5.22 13.09 3.29
CA PRO A 101 5.89 12.46 4.43
C PRO A 101 7.27 11.98 3.99
N VAL A 102 8.28 12.09 4.85
CA VAL A 102 9.65 11.66 4.55
C VAL A 102 10.12 10.62 5.56
N HIS A 103 11.10 9.82 5.17
CA HIS A 103 11.81 8.97 6.12
C HIS A 103 12.61 9.83 7.11
N HIS A 104 12.48 9.54 8.40
CA HIS A 104 13.20 10.28 9.46
C HIS A 104 14.55 9.66 9.83
N GLU A 105 14.77 8.40 9.46
CA GLU A 105 15.91 7.59 9.87
C GLU A 105 16.42 6.69 8.74
N GLY A 106 17.63 6.15 8.94
CA GLY A 106 18.26 5.20 8.03
C GLY A 106 18.74 5.80 6.71
N ARG A 107 19.10 4.92 5.77
CA ARG A 107 19.68 5.30 4.45
C ARG A 107 18.78 6.17 3.57
N PHE A 108 17.48 6.20 3.86
CA PHE A 108 16.49 6.97 3.10
C PHE A 108 16.08 8.27 3.80
N LYS A 109 16.72 8.64 4.92
CA LYS A 109 16.40 9.84 5.68
C LYS A 109 16.30 11.07 4.76
N GLY A 110 15.20 11.82 4.90
CA GLY A 110 14.89 13.01 4.11
C GLY A 110 14.24 12.72 2.74
N GLN A 111 14.18 11.46 2.29
CA GLN A 111 13.51 11.10 1.06
C GLN A 111 12.00 10.90 1.28
N PRO A 112 11.16 11.16 0.27
CA PRO A 112 9.72 10.90 0.35
C PRO A 112 9.41 9.44 0.71
N TYR A 113 8.44 9.25 1.61
CA TYR A 113 7.93 7.95 1.98
C TYR A 113 6.89 7.48 0.97
N GLY A 114 7.27 6.51 0.14
CA GLY A 114 6.42 5.89 -0.86
C GLY A 114 7.01 5.98 -2.27
N THR A 115 6.30 5.42 -3.23
CA THR A 115 6.69 5.44 -4.65
C THR A 115 5.79 6.40 -5.42
N GLN A 116 6.36 7.16 -6.34
CA GLN A 116 5.58 8.03 -7.21
C GLN A 116 4.87 7.23 -8.32
N ILE A 117 3.61 7.53 -8.60
CA ILE A 117 2.77 6.90 -9.64
C ILE A 117 1.98 7.92 -10.47
#